data_AF-A0A924KFD8-F1
#
_entry.id   AF-A0A924KFD8-F1
#
_cell.length_a   1.000
_cell.length_b   1.000
_cell.length_c   1.000
_cell.angle_alpha   90.00
_cell.angle_beta   90.00
_cell.angle_gamma   90.00
#
_symmetry.space_group_name_H-M   'P 1'
#
loop_
_entity.id
_entity.type
_entity.pdbx_description
1 polymer ?
#
loop_
_entity_poly.entity_id
_entity_poly.type
_entity_poly.pdbx_seq_one_letter_code
_entity_poly.pdbx_strand_id
1 'polypeptide(L)'
;EYIKNWAYKHPTPIDFFRSMDNGTGEDLSWFWRGWFMNSWKVDQSITEVKPFMKEARLAGYTIKVNNLEKMPMPIILQIKLKSGKTETIKVPVDVWMKNTSWLVRYNTTEEIKEVILDPEKLIPDGNAQNNKWVSDGNNGVSTPNIDGLLGTYSSAAIPIKIKLSKVDGALMAQATGQPMFALTFDSGNKYIFEEGGIEVEFSTDKTGFTLSQGGSSFVFTKDK
;
A
#
# COMPACT_ATOMS: atom_id res chain seq x y z
N GLU A 1 -32.64 25.43 12.00
CA GLU A 1 -32.25 26.83 11.72
C GLU A 1 -32.66 27.30 10.32
N TYR A 2 -32.25 26.60 9.25
CA TYR A 2 -32.65 26.90 7.86
C TYR A 2 -34.16 27.14 7.66
N ILE A 3 -35.01 26.19 8.09
CA ILE A 3 -36.47 26.28 7.94
C ILE A 3 -37.05 27.56 8.57
N LYS A 4 -36.48 28.00 9.70
CA LYS A 4 -36.90 29.23 10.39
C LYS A 4 -36.48 30.49 9.61
N ASN A 5 -35.28 30.51 9.04
CA ASN A 5 -34.73 31.66 8.33
C ASN A 5 -35.35 31.87 6.94
N TRP A 6 -35.85 30.79 6.34
CA TRP A 6 -36.41 30.75 4.99
C TRP A 6 -37.91 30.48 4.93
N ALA A 7 -38.60 30.48 6.09
CA ALA A 7 -40.04 30.37 6.14
C ALA A 7 -40.71 31.45 5.27
N TYR A 8 -41.66 31.03 4.43
CA TYR A 8 -42.42 31.89 3.51
C TYR A 8 -41.57 32.61 2.43
N LYS A 9 -40.35 32.14 2.14
CA LYS A 9 -39.49 32.62 1.05
C LYS A 9 -39.33 31.55 -0.03
N HIS A 10 -38.80 31.94 -1.19
CA HIS A 10 -38.42 31.04 -2.29
C HIS A 10 -36.88 30.93 -2.38
N PRO A 11 -36.22 30.20 -1.47
CA PRO A 11 -34.78 29.99 -1.54
C PRO A 11 -34.40 29.25 -2.83
N THR A 12 -33.28 29.65 -3.40
CA THR A 12 -32.63 28.89 -4.46
C THR A 12 -31.74 27.79 -3.86
N PRO A 13 -31.30 26.78 -4.63
CA PRO A 13 -30.40 25.74 -4.12
C PRO A 13 -29.11 26.29 -3.49
N ILE A 14 -28.57 27.41 -4.00
CA ILE A 14 -27.37 28.03 -3.42
C ILE A 14 -27.63 28.62 -2.03
N ASP A 15 -28.85 29.10 -1.75
CA ASP A 15 -29.24 29.62 -0.43
C ASP A 15 -29.29 28.51 0.61
N PHE A 16 -29.68 27.30 0.19
CA PHE A 16 -29.61 26.10 1.03
C PHE A 16 -28.16 25.69 1.32
N PHE A 17 -27.30 25.60 0.30
CA PHE A 17 -25.89 25.24 0.47
C PHE A 17 -25.17 26.20 1.45
N ARG A 18 -25.31 27.51 1.24
CA ARG A 18 -24.75 28.53 2.15
C ARG A 18 -25.26 28.42 3.57
N SER A 19 -26.52 28.05 3.76
CA SER A 19 -27.10 27.90 5.10
C SER A 19 -26.55 26.65 5.82
N MET A 20 -26.22 25.59 5.08
CA MET A 20 -25.58 24.39 5.64
C MET A 20 -24.11 24.64 5.98
N ASP A 21 -23.36 25.31 5.10
CA ASP A 21 -21.96 25.68 5.35
C ASP A 21 -21.86 26.57 6.61
N ASN A 22 -22.71 27.60 6.71
CA ASN A 22 -22.77 28.47 7.90
C ASN A 22 -23.19 27.73 9.17
N GLY A 23 -24.10 26.76 9.07
CA GLY A 23 -24.60 25.99 10.22
C GLY A 23 -23.60 24.95 10.73
N THR A 24 -22.74 24.41 9.86
CA THR A 24 -21.70 23.44 10.20
C THR A 24 -20.38 24.10 10.57
N GLY A 25 -20.14 25.32 10.09
CA GLY A 25 -18.86 26.02 10.25
C GLY A 25 -17.74 25.47 9.36
N GLU A 26 -18.08 24.62 8.38
CA GLU A 26 -17.15 23.96 7.46
C GLU A 26 -17.46 24.34 6.00
N ASP A 27 -16.44 24.29 5.13
CA ASP A 27 -16.62 24.50 3.69
C ASP A 27 -17.03 23.19 3.00
N LEU A 28 -18.34 23.03 2.73
CA LEU A 28 -18.90 21.89 2.01
C LEU A 28 -18.99 22.15 0.50
N SER A 29 -18.35 23.19 -0.03
CA SER A 29 -18.35 23.51 -1.47
C SER A 29 -17.94 22.32 -2.32
N TRP A 30 -16.99 21.50 -1.86
CA TRP A 30 -16.56 20.29 -2.56
C TRP A 30 -17.69 19.26 -2.72
N PHE A 31 -18.53 19.10 -1.69
CA PHE A 31 -19.65 18.15 -1.66
C PHE A 31 -20.74 18.61 -2.63
N TRP A 32 -21.16 19.87 -2.51
CA TRP A 32 -22.19 20.44 -3.39
C TRP A 32 -21.77 20.42 -4.86
N ARG A 33 -20.49 20.72 -5.14
CA ARG A 33 -19.93 20.68 -6.49
C ARG A 33 -19.94 19.27 -7.08
N GLY A 34 -19.56 18.27 -6.30
CA GLY A 34 -19.55 16.88 -6.74
C GLY A 34 -20.95 16.34 -6.99
N TRP A 35 -21.88 16.55 -6.07
CA TRP A 35 -23.18 15.89 -6.06
C TRP A 35 -24.28 16.61 -6.85
N PHE A 36 -24.26 17.95 -6.90
CA PHE A 36 -25.38 18.72 -7.48
C PHE A 36 -24.98 19.54 -8.69
N MET A 37 -23.71 19.95 -8.81
CA MET A 37 -23.29 20.86 -9.89
C MET A 37 -22.55 20.14 -11.03
N ASN A 38 -21.99 18.96 -10.79
CA ASN A 38 -21.23 18.21 -11.78
C ASN A 38 -21.67 16.74 -11.82
N SER A 39 -21.46 16.07 -12.94
CA SER A 39 -21.67 14.63 -13.11
C SER A 39 -20.36 13.85 -12.89
N TRP A 40 -19.61 14.18 -11.82
CA TRP A 40 -18.35 13.49 -11.52
C TRP A 40 -18.64 12.06 -11.06
N LYS A 41 -17.73 11.15 -11.40
CA LYS A 41 -17.81 9.74 -11.01
C LYS A 41 -17.05 9.53 -9.70
N VAL A 42 -17.37 8.44 -9.01
CA VAL A 42 -16.56 7.89 -7.94
C VAL A 42 -15.84 6.67 -8.49
N ASP A 43 -14.52 6.60 -8.29
CA ASP A 43 -13.73 5.40 -8.53
C ASP A 43 -12.59 5.42 -7.51
N GLN A 44 -12.71 4.57 -6.50
CA GLN A 44 -11.67 4.36 -5.52
C GLN A 44 -11.02 3.01 -5.78
N SER A 45 -9.74 2.89 -5.47
CA SER A 45 -9.03 1.63 -5.69
C SER A 45 -8.08 1.30 -4.55
N ILE A 46 -7.99 0.02 -4.22
CA ILE A 46 -6.91 -0.49 -3.38
C ILE A 46 -5.72 -0.73 -4.30
N THR A 47 -4.72 0.15 -4.22
CA THR A 47 -3.53 0.05 -5.08
C THR A 47 -2.48 -0.86 -4.49
N GLU A 48 -2.31 -0.86 -3.17
CA GLU A 48 -1.21 -1.57 -2.53
C GLU A 48 -1.53 -1.93 -1.08
N VAL A 49 -1.10 -3.12 -0.65
CA VAL A 49 -1.14 -3.56 0.75
C VAL A 49 0.26 -4.03 1.12
N LYS A 50 0.97 -3.25 1.94
CA LYS A 50 2.36 -3.49 2.33
C LYS A 50 2.46 -3.83 3.81
N PRO A 51 3.10 -4.95 4.20
CA PRO A 51 3.45 -5.17 5.60
C PRO A 51 4.49 -4.13 6.03
N PHE A 52 4.44 -3.70 7.30
CA PHE A 52 5.53 -2.97 7.92
C PHE A 52 6.03 -3.74 9.15
N MET A 53 7.35 -3.77 9.28
CA MET A 53 8.03 -4.53 10.32
C MET A 53 8.49 -3.59 11.43
N LYS A 54 8.47 -4.06 12.67
CA LYS A 54 9.12 -3.42 13.81
C LYS A 54 9.98 -4.46 14.50
N GLU A 55 11.27 -4.17 14.68
CA GLU A 55 12.22 -5.09 15.34
C GLU A 55 12.20 -6.51 14.71
N ALA A 56 12.23 -6.58 13.38
CA ALA A 56 12.16 -7.82 12.59
C ALA A 56 10.89 -8.67 12.80
N ARG A 57 9.82 -8.13 13.39
CA ARG A 57 8.50 -8.78 13.51
C ARG A 57 7.44 -8.00 12.76
N LEU A 58 6.42 -8.70 12.26
CA LEU A 58 5.26 -8.07 11.63
C LEU A 58 4.54 -7.18 12.65
N ALA A 59 4.46 -5.89 12.36
CA ALA A 59 3.80 -4.90 13.20
C ALA A 59 2.44 -4.46 12.63
N GLY A 60 2.22 -4.66 11.33
CA GLY A 60 0.94 -4.42 10.68
C GLY A 60 1.08 -4.26 9.18
N TYR A 61 0.05 -3.65 8.58
CA TYR A 61 -0.03 -3.36 7.16
C TYR A 61 -0.38 -1.91 6.90
N THR A 62 0.13 -1.39 5.79
CA THR A 62 -0.27 -0.12 5.19
C THR A 62 -1.05 -0.41 3.92
N ILE A 63 -2.29 0.04 3.88
CA ILE A 63 -3.20 -0.12 2.74
C ILE A 63 -3.26 1.23 2.02
N LYS A 64 -2.80 1.28 0.78
CA LYS A 64 -2.85 2.45 -0.08
C LYS A 64 -4.16 2.45 -0.87
N VAL A 65 -4.97 3.47 -0.63
CA VAL A 65 -6.21 3.73 -1.35
C VAL A 65 -6.03 4.97 -2.21
N ASN A 66 -6.38 4.87 -3.48
CA ASN A 66 -6.37 5.99 -4.41
C ASN A 66 -7.80 6.37 -4.77
N ASN A 67 -8.06 7.68 -4.84
CA ASN A 67 -9.24 8.22 -5.49
C ASN A 67 -8.87 8.57 -6.94
N LEU A 68 -9.35 7.78 -7.89
CA LEU A 68 -9.03 7.90 -9.32
C LEU A 68 -9.88 8.97 -10.01
N GLU A 69 -10.98 9.38 -9.38
CA GLU A 69 -11.92 10.36 -9.90
C GLU A 69 -12.05 11.59 -9.00
N LYS A 70 -12.84 12.56 -9.45
CA LYS A 70 -12.95 13.88 -8.82
C LYS A 70 -13.93 13.94 -7.65
N MET A 71 -14.73 12.90 -7.43
CA MET A 71 -15.70 12.87 -6.33
C MET A 71 -15.06 12.22 -5.10
N PRO A 72 -14.80 12.98 -4.02
CA PRO A 72 -14.25 12.41 -2.80
C PRO A 72 -15.36 11.70 -2.00
N MET A 73 -15.07 10.48 -1.56
CA MET A 73 -15.97 9.64 -0.76
C MET A 73 -15.22 9.04 0.43
N PRO A 74 -15.86 8.76 1.57
CA PRO A 74 -15.17 8.14 2.71
C PRO A 74 -14.61 6.77 2.32
N ILE A 75 -13.46 6.41 2.90
CA ILE A 75 -12.86 5.09 2.69
C ILE A 75 -13.44 4.14 3.74
N ILE A 76 -14.11 3.08 3.30
CA ILE A 76 -14.64 2.03 4.17
C ILE A 76 -13.90 0.74 3.82
N LEU A 77 -12.99 0.28 4.67
CA LEU A 77 -12.22 -0.94 4.43
C LEU A 77 -12.67 -2.02 5.39
N GLN A 78 -12.93 -3.21 4.86
CA GLN A 78 -13.09 -4.42 5.64
C GLN A 78 -11.84 -5.29 5.48
N ILE A 79 -11.19 -5.59 6.59
CA ILE A 79 -9.98 -6.39 6.67
C ILE A 79 -10.34 -7.73 7.30
N LYS A 80 -10.05 -8.81 6.60
CA LYS A 80 -10.24 -10.18 7.07
C LYS A 80 -8.87 -10.81 7.30
N LEU A 81 -8.62 -11.27 8.51
CA LEU A 81 -7.38 -11.94 8.91
C LEU A 81 -7.41 -13.43 8.56
N LYS A 82 -6.23 -14.07 8.50
CA LYS A 82 -6.14 -15.53 8.32
C LYS A 82 -6.79 -16.34 9.44
N SER A 83 -6.85 -15.79 10.66
CA SER A 83 -7.59 -16.39 11.79
C SER A 83 -9.11 -16.42 11.58
N GLY A 84 -9.63 -15.69 10.57
CA GLY A 84 -11.06 -15.52 10.32
C GLY A 84 -11.67 -14.31 11.01
N LYS A 85 -10.92 -13.57 11.83
CA LYS A 85 -11.35 -12.29 12.40
C LYS A 85 -11.53 -11.26 11.30
N THR A 86 -12.63 -10.51 11.36
CA THR A 86 -12.94 -9.43 10.42
C THR A 86 -13.07 -8.11 11.17
N GLU A 87 -12.45 -7.06 10.65
CA GLU A 87 -12.50 -5.71 11.21
C GLU A 87 -12.83 -4.70 10.12
N THR A 88 -13.59 -3.66 10.46
CA THR A 88 -13.97 -2.60 9.54
C THR A 88 -13.35 -1.28 9.99
N ILE A 89 -12.60 -0.63 9.10
CA ILE A 89 -12.01 0.69 9.30
C ILE A 89 -12.79 1.69 8.45
N LYS A 90 -13.19 2.79 9.07
CA LYS A 90 -13.83 3.92 8.40
C LYS A 90 -12.90 5.12 8.49
N VAL A 91 -12.56 5.70 7.35
CA VAL A 91 -11.75 6.92 7.26
C VAL A 91 -12.62 8.00 6.62
N PRO A 92 -12.70 9.20 7.25
CA PRO A 92 -13.53 10.28 6.76
C PRO A 92 -13.06 10.81 5.41
N VAL A 93 -13.95 11.52 4.73
CA VAL A 93 -13.71 12.09 3.39
C VAL A 93 -12.62 13.17 3.37
N ASP A 94 -12.30 13.74 4.53
CA ASP A 94 -11.32 14.84 4.70
C ASP A 94 -9.92 14.49 4.20
N VAL A 95 -9.60 13.19 4.14
CA VAL A 95 -8.32 12.70 3.61
C VAL A 95 -8.07 13.12 2.16
N TRP A 96 -9.13 13.42 1.41
CA TRP A 96 -9.05 13.83 0.01
C TRP A 96 -8.88 15.33 -0.19
N MET A 97 -8.93 16.15 0.88
CA MET A 97 -8.82 17.61 0.75
C MET A 97 -7.46 18.08 0.21
N LYS A 98 -6.41 17.30 0.48
CA LYS A 98 -5.02 17.67 0.10
C LYS A 98 -4.39 16.71 -0.90
N ASN A 99 -4.84 15.46 -0.95
CA ASN A 99 -4.21 14.40 -1.73
C ASN A 99 -5.25 13.51 -2.40
N THR A 100 -4.87 12.85 -3.49
CA THR A 100 -5.70 11.83 -4.18
C THR A 100 -5.32 10.39 -3.80
N SER A 101 -4.34 10.22 -2.92
CA SER A 101 -3.98 8.92 -2.35
C SER A 101 -3.82 9.03 -0.84
N TRP A 102 -4.26 7.99 -0.14
CA TRP A 102 -4.22 7.92 1.31
C TRP A 102 -3.69 6.56 1.76
N LEU A 103 -2.89 6.56 2.83
CA LEU A 103 -2.34 5.36 3.45
C LEU A 103 -3.08 5.07 4.75
N VAL A 104 -3.88 4.00 4.75
CA VAL A 104 -4.55 3.51 5.95
C VAL A 104 -3.61 2.55 6.67
N ARG A 105 -3.24 2.89 7.91
CA ARG A 105 -2.43 2.03 8.76
C ARG A 105 -3.33 1.09 9.55
N TYR A 106 -2.99 -0.19 9.52
CA TYR A 106 -3.65 -1.23 10.28
C TYR A 106 -2.64 -2.03 11.09
N ASN A 107 -2.68 -1.89 12.41
CA ASN A 107 -1.75 -2.57 13.31
C ASN A 107 -2.26 -3.97 13.59
N THR A 108 -1.50 -4.98 13.20
CA THR A 108 -1.83 -6.38 13.44
C THR A 108 -0.54 -7.20 13.44
N THR A 109 -0.50 -8.24 14.28
CA THR A 109 0.55 -9.25 14.26
C THR A 109 0.16 -10.45 13.39
N GLU A 110 -1.08 -10.50 12.91
CA GLU A 110 -1.62 -11.56 12.07
C GLU A 110 -1.61 -11.17 10.60
N GLU A 111 -1.43 -12.16 9.72
CA GLU A 111 -1.50 -11.94 8.29
C GLU A 111 -2.93 -11.65 7.80
N ILE A 112 -3.06 -10.66 6.93
CA ILE A 112 -4.33 -10.33 6.29
C ILE A 112 -4.61 -11.34 5.18
N LYS A 113 -5.83 -11.86 5.15
CA LYS A 113 -6.35 -12.74 4.10
C LYS A 113 -6.97 -11.95 2.94
N GLU A 114 -7.71 -10.91 3.26
CA GLU A 114 -8.52 -10.18 2.29
C GLU A 114 -8.78 -8.76 2.80
N VAL A 115 -8.74 -7.78 1.90
CA VAL A 115 -9.15 -6.39 2.13
C VAL A 115 -10.18 -6.03 1.07
N ILE A 116 -11.34 -5.56 1.50
CA ILE A 116 -12.44 -5.14 0.63
C ILE A 116 -12.74 -3.67 0.91
N LEU A 117 -12.72 -2.85 -0.15
CA LEU A 117 -13.23 -1.49 -0.14
C LEU A 117 -14.75 -1.53 -0.35
N ASP A 118 -15.45 -0.80 0.51
CA ASP A 118 -16.91 -0.68 0.53
C ASP A 118 -17.64 -2.04 0.44
N PRO A 119 -17.49 -2.90 1.46
CA PRO A 119 -18.11 -4.24 1.46
C PRO A 119 -19.64 -4.19 1.36
N GLU A 120 -20.26 -3.11 1.85
CA GLU A 120 -21.70 -2.89 1.87
C GLU A 120 -22.22 -2.19 0.60
N LYS A 121 -21.32 -1.80 -0.32
CA LYS A 121 -21.65 -1.09 -1.58
C LYS A 121 -22.49 0.17 -1.34
N LEU A 122 -22.13 0.94 -0.32
CA LEU A 122 -22.77 2.21 0.01
C LEU A 122 -22.40 3.31 -0.99
N ILE A 123 -21.34 3.09 -1.77
CA ILE A 123 -20.74 4.07 -2.67
C ILE A 123 -20.98 3.62 -4.12
N PRO A 124 -21.45 4.53 -5.01
CA PRO A 124 -21.62 4.24 -6.43
C PRO A 124 -20.27 4.27 -7.15
N ASP A 125 -19.43 3.27 -6.86
CA ASP A 125 -18.10 3.13 -7.45
C ASP A 125 -18.16 2.62 -8.90
N GLY A 126 -17.41 3.27 -9.79
CA GLY A 126 -17.37 2.98 -11.22
C GLY A 126 -16.66 1.68 -11.61
N ASN A 127 -15.84 1.11 -10.72
CA ASN A 127 -15.06 -0.09 -11.00
C ASN A 127 -14.93 -1.02 -9.78
N ALA A 128 -15.94 -1.83 -9.50
CA ALA A 128 -15.89 -2.77 -8.38
C ALA A 128 -14.76 -3.82 -8.41
N GLN A 129 -14.01 -3.99 -9.51
CA GLN A 129 -12.92 -4.96 -9.61
C GLN A 129 -11.63 -4.51 -8.90
N ASN A 130 -11.41 -3.20 -8.76
CA ASN A 130 -10.22 -2.66 -8.08
C ASN A 130 -10.45 -2.44 -6.56
N ASN A 131 -11.63 -2.82 -6.07
CA ASN A 131 -12.07 -2.67 -4.67
C ASN A 131 -11.70 -3.86 -3.79
N LYS A 132 -11.02 -4.86 -4.36
CA LYS A 132 -10.71 -6.08 -3.65
C LYS A 132 -9.25 -6.42 -3.77
N TRP A 133 -8.61 -6.55 -2.62
CA TRP A 133 -7.31 -7.16 -2.49
C TRP A 133 -7.47 -8.48 -1.74
N VAL A 134 -6.95 -9.56 -2.30
CA VAL A 134 -6.88 -10.86 -1.62
C VAL A 134 -5.41 -11.15 -1.40
N SER A 135 -5.05 -11.61 -0.21
CA SER A 135 -3.77 -12.28 -0.05
C SER A 135 -3.89 -13.56 -0.87
N ASP A 136 -3.42 -13.56 -2.11
CA ASP A 136 -3.23 -14.83 -2.78
C ASP A 136 -2.34 -15.64 -1.84
N GLY A 137 -2.60 -16.94 -1.68
CA GLY A 137 -1.61 -17.84 -1.09
C GLY A 137 -0.24 -17.79 -1.80
N ASN A 138 -0.13 -16.99 -2.86
CA ASN A 138 1.04 -16.63 -3.63
C ASN A 138 1.27 -15.10 -3.87
N ASN A 139 0.52 -14.18 -3.25
CA ASN A 139 0.68 -12.71 -3.38
C ASN A 139 -0.01 -11.98 -2.21
N GLY A 140 0.57 -12.03 -1.02
CA GLY A 140 0.01 -11.31 0.13
C GLY A 140 0.84 -11.26 1.41
N VAL A 141 2.05 -11.79 1.37
CA VAL A 141 3.23 -11.12 1.93
C VAL A 141 4.15 -11.08 0.73
N SER A 142 4.51 -9.92 0.19
CA SER A 142 5.71 -9.87 -0.63
C SER A 142 6.91 -9.97 0.32
N THR A 143 7.12 -11.13 0.94
CA THR A 143 8.40 -11.78 0.70
C THR A 143 8.38 -11.97 -0.81
N PRO A 144 9.17 -11.23 -1.59
CA PRO A 144 9.22 -11.47 -3.03
C PRO A 144 9.46 -12.96 -3.21
N ASN A 145 8.94 -13.62 -4.24
CA ASN A 145 9.24 -15.03 -4.43
C ASN A 145 10.77 -15.22 -4.52
N ILE A 146 11.37 -15.54 -3.37
CA ILE A 146 12.81 -15.60 -3.15
C ILE A 146 13.34 -16.87 -3.78
N ASP A 147 12.49 -17.88 -3.99
CA ASP A 147 12.88 -19.20 -4.47
C ASP A 147 13.59 -19.11 -5.84
N GLY A 148 13.20 -18.15 -6.69
CA GLY A 148 13.92 -17.85 -7.94
C GLY A 148 15.28 -17.15 -7.75
N LEU A 149 15.46 -16.44 -6.65
CA LEU A 149 16.68 -15.72 -6.26
C LEU A 149 17.64 -16.58 -5.43
N LEU A 150 17.21 -17.76 -4.95
CA LEU A 150 18.07 -18.67 -4.21
C LEU A 150 19.10 -19.30 -5.14
N GLY A 151 20.33 -19.43 -4.64
CA GLY A 151 21.42 -20.01 -5.40
C GLY A 151 22.77 -19.48 -4.96
N THR A 152 23.80 -19.96 -5.64
CA THR A 152 25.15 -19.41 -5.51
C THR A 152 25.41 -18.52 -6.70
N TYR A 153 25.90 -17.32 -6.41
CA TYR A 153 26.21 -16.32 -7.40
C TYR A 153 27.70 -16.02 -7.35
N SER A 154 28.30 -15.86 -8.51
CA SER A 154 29.69 -15.48 -8.67
C SER A 154 29.80 -14.21 -9.51
N SER A 155 30.86 -13.45 -9.29
CA SER A 155 31.20 -12.28 -10.09
C SER A 155 32.52 -12.51 -10.79
N ALA A 156 32.64 -12.06 -12.04
CA ALA A 156 33.92 -12.03 -12.74
C ALA A 156 34.86 -10.94 -12.19
N ALA A 157 34.32 -9.94 -11.48
CA ALA A 157 35.07 -8.80 -10.99
C ALA A 157 35.76 -9.06 -9.64
N ILE A 158 35.22 -9.95 -8.80
CA ILE A 158 35.73 -10.24 -7.46
C ILE A 158 35.67 -11.74 -7.16
N PRO A 159 36.72 -12.32 -6.54
CA PRO A 159 36.80 -13.76 -6.24
C PRO A 159 35.99 -14.15 -5.00
N ILE A 160 34.78 -13.63 -4.87
CA ILE A 160 33.87 -13.89 -3.76
C ILE A 160 32.59 -14.49 -4.34
N LYS A 161 32.10 -15.56 -3.71
CA LYS A 161 30.79 -16.15 -4.03
C LYS A 161 29.78 -15.71 -2.98
N ILE A 162 28.58 -15.40 -3.42
CA ILE A 162 27.46 -15.06 -2.55
C ILE A 162 26.42 -16.17 -2.65
N LYS A 163 26.15 -16.83 -1.53
CA LYS A 163 25.08 -17.80 -1.40
C LYS A 163 23.83 -17.11 -0.85
N LEU A 164 22.76 -17.17 -1.62
CA LEU A 164 21.44 -16.71 -1.23
C LEU A 164 20.62 -17.92 -0.77
N SER A 165 20.16 -17.90 0.48
CA SER A 165 19.40 -18.97 1.12
C SER A 165 18.17 -18.41 1.84
N LYS A 166 17.16 -19.25 2.04
CA LYS A 166 15.95 -18.90 2.78
C LYS A 166 16.01 -19.54 4.16
N VAL A 167 16.01 -18.73 5.21
CA VAL A 167 15.96 -19.20 6.61
C VAL A 167 14.80 -18.49 7.28
N ASP A 168 13.86 -19.26 7.84
CA ASP A 168 12.64 -18.74 8.51
C ASP A 168 11.83 -17.72 7.68
N GLY A 169 11.86 -17.85 6.35
CA GLY A 169 11.16 -16.95 5.42
C GLY A 169 11.93 -15.68 5.04
N ALA A 170 13.08 -15.39 5.64
CA ALA A 170 13.96 -14.28 5.29
C ALA A 170 14.97 -14.66 4.20
N LEU A 171 15.31 -13.70 3.32
CA LEU A 171 16.41 -13.85 2.37
C LEU A 171 17.73 -13.63 3.11
N MET A 172 18.54 -14.67 3.20
CA MET A 172 19.85 -14.62 3.83
C MET A 172 20.95 -14.66 2.77
N ALA A 173 21.90 -13.75 2.87
CA ALA A 173 23.10 -13.74 2.05
C ALA A 173 24.32 -14.17 2.87
N GLN A 174 25.15 -15.02 2.27
CA GLN A 174 26.42 -15.46 2.86
C GLN A 174 27.52 -15.36 1.82
N ALA A 175 28.50 -14.49 2.06
CA ALA A 175 29.70 -14.43 1.24
C ALA A 175 30.74 -15.46 1.72
N THR A 176 31.62 -15.93 0.82
CA THR A 176 32.71 -16.85 1.17
C THR A 176 33.58 -16.28 2.30
N GLY A 177 33.62 -16.97 3.45
CA GLY A 177 34.43 -16.56 4.61
C GLY A 177 33.78 -15.50 5.51
N GLN A 178 32.53 -15.11 5.26
CA GLN A 178 31.78 -14.15 6.08
C GLN A 178 30.55 -14.79 6.75
N PRO A 179 30.11 -14.24 7.90
CA PRO A 179 28.87 -14.67 8.52
C PRO A 179 27.67 -14.40 7.60
N MET A 180 26.62 -15.18 7.79
CA MET A 180 25.35 -15.00 7.09
C MET A 180 24.61 -13.79 7.65
N PHE A 181 24.03 -12.97 6.79
CA PHE A 181 23.25 -11.79 7.16
C PHE A 181 21.91 -11.75 6.42
N ALA A 182 20.92 -11.10 7.04
CA ALA A 182 19.58 -10.98 6.49
C ALA A 182 19.50 -9.77 5.54
N LEU A 183 18.86 -9.96 4.39
CA LEU A 183 18.52 -8.92 3.44
C LEU A 183 17.06 -8.51 3.63
N THR A 184 16.84 -7.22 3.87
CA THR A 184 15.51 -6.63 4.00
C THR A 184 15.01 -6.18 2.64
N PHE A 185 13.76 -6.49 2.31
CA PHE A 185 13.14 -6.00 1.08
C PHE A 185 12.89 -4.49 1.18
N ASP A 186 13.30 -3.74 0.17
CA ASP A 186 13.07 -2.29 0.09
C ASP A 186 11.93 -1.98 -0.91
N SER A 187 12.18 -2.19 -2.21
CA SER A 187 11.18 -1.95 -3.25
C SER A 187 11.53 -2.64 -4.57
N GLY A 188 10.52 -3.05 -5.34
CA GLY A 188 10.72 -3.68 -6.66
C GLY A 188 11.57 -4.96 -6.59
N ASN A 189 12.80 -4.89 -7.10
CA ASN A 189 13.80 -5.97 -7.05
C ASN A 189 14.97 -5.65 -6.11
N LYS A 190 14.84 -4.62 -5.28
CA LYS A 190 15.89 -4.12 -4.40
C LYS A 190 15.74 -4.67 -2.98
N TYR A 191 16.85 -5.12 -2.44
CA TYR A 191 17.03 -5.54 -1.07
C TYR A 191 18.20 -4.81 -0.45
N ILE A 192 18.14 -4.57 0.85
CA ILE A 192 19.13 -3.78 1.58
C ILE A 192 19.56 -4.50 2.85
N PHE A 193 20.82 -4.29 3.23
CA PHE A 193 21.33 -4.60 4.56
C PHE A 193 21.92 -3.32 5.14
N GLU A 194 21.13 -2.65 5.97
CA GLU A 194 21.45 -1.31 6.49
C GLU A 194 22.73 -1.30 7.33
N GLU A 195 22.96 -2.33 8.16
CA GLU A 195 24.14 -2.41 9.04
C GLU A 195 25.46 -2.52 8.25
N GLY A 196 25.41 -3.07 7.02
CA GLY A 196 26.57 -3.23 6.15
C GLY A 196 26.65 -2.21 5.01
N GLY A 197 25.66 -1.32 4.88
CA GLY A 197 25.54 -0.40 3.76
C GLY A 197 25.50 -1.11 2.40
N ILE A 198 24.89 -2.30 2.35
CA ILE A 198 24.82 -3.13 1.15
C ILE A 198 23.45 -2.94 0.51
N GLU A 199 23.45 -2.66 -0.78
CA GLU A 199 22.25 -2.69 -1.62
C GLU A 199 22.39 -3.79 -2.67
N VAL A 200 21.34 -4.59 -2.83
CA VAL A 200 21.28 -5.68 -3.80
C VAL A 200 20.08 -5.46 -4.70
N GLU A 201 20.32 -5.27 -5.99
CA GLU A 201 19.28 -5.10 -6.99
C GLU A 201 19.27 -6.30 -7.94
N PHE A 202 18.19 -7.09 -7.91
CA PHE A 202 18.06 -8.27 -8.78
C PHE A 202 17.62 -7.89 -10.19
N SER A 203 18.23 -8.54 -11.18
CA SER A 203 17.81 -8.41 -12.58
C SER A 203 16.40 -8.99 -12.79
N THR A 204 15.64 -8.43 -13.73
CA THR A 204 14.25 -8.81 -14.02
C THR A 204 14.10 -10.26 -14.50
N ASP A 205 15.14 -10.80 -15.10
CA ASP A 205 15.25 -12.20 -15.54
C ASP A 205 15.67 -13.17 -14.42
N LYS A 206 15.97 -12.66 -13.21
CA LYS A 206 16.42 -13.42 -12.03
C LYS A 206 17.70 -14.24 -12.25
N THR A 207 18.46 -13.95 -13.30
CA THR A 207 19.71 -14.66 -13.63
C THR A 207 20.94 -14.06 -12.94
N GLY A 208 20.78 -12.90 -12.31
CA GLY A 208 21.85 -12.19 -11.61
C GLY A 208 21.34 -11.05 -10.73
N PHE A 209 22.28 -10.38 -10.05
CA PHE A 209 22.02 -9.17 -9.28
C PHE A 209 23.23 -8.24 -9.30
N THR A 210 22.99 -6.97 -9.03
CA THR A 210 24.02 -5.95 -8.80
C THR A 210 24.11 -5.69 -7.30
N LEU A 211 25.29 -5.85 -6.72
CA LEU A 211 25.58 -5.50 -5.34
C LEU A 211 26.33 -4.17 -5.30
N SER A 212 25.78 -3.20 -4.58
CA SER A 212 26.39 -1.89 -4.37
C SER A 212 26.79 -1.72 -2.91
N GLN A 213 28.05 -1.37 -2.67
CA GLN A 213 28.58 -1.10 -1.33
C GLN A 213 29.64 0.01 -1.40
N GLY A 214 29.50 1.04 -0.57
CA GLY A 214 30.51 2.12 -0.44
C GLY A 214 30.81 2.88 -1.73
N GLY A 215 29.84 2.99 -2.65
CA GLY A 215 29.99 3.67 -3.94
C GLY A 215 30.56 2.81 -5.07
N SER A 216 30.89 1.54 -4.81
CA SER A 216 31.26 0.56 -5.84
C SER A 216 30.10 -0.39 -6.11
N SER A 217 29.92 -0.78 -7.38
CA SER A 217 28.90 -1.75 -7.79
C SER A 217 29.54 -2.96 -8.48
N PHE A 218 29.10 -4.16 -8.09
CA PHE A 218 29.60 -5.44 -8.59
C PHE A 218 28.44 -6.26 -9.14
N VAL A 219 28.59 -6.75 -10.37
CA VAL A 219 27.58 -7.60 -11.01
C VAL A 219 27.86 -9.06 -10.70
N PHE A 220 26.85 -9.76 -10.23
CA PHE A 220 26.86 -11.19 -9.92
C PHE A 220 25.91 -11.95 -10.83
N THR A 221 26.36 -13.09 -11.34
CA THR A 221 25.56 -14.01 -12.15
C THR A 221 25.35 -15.32 -11.42
N LYS A 222 24.17 -15.92 -11.57
CA LYS A 222 23.84 -17.20 -10.94
C LYS A 222 24.72 -18.31 -11.53
N ASP A 223 25.40 -19.07 -10.68
CA ASP A 223 26.12 -20.27 -11.10
C ASP A 223 25.08 -21.27 -11.64
N LYS A 224 25.36 -21.88 -12.81
CA LYS A 224 24.53 -22.94 -13.41
C LYS A 224 24.68 -24.26 -12.67
#